data_AF-A0A0K2UV62-F1
#
_entry.id   AF-A0A0K2UV62-F1
#
_cell.length_a   1.000
_cell.length_b   1.000
_cell.length_c   1.000
_cell.angle_alpha   90.00
_cell.angle_beta   90.00
_cell.angle_gamma   90.00
#
_symmetry.space_group_name_H-M   'P 1'
#
loop_
_entity.id
_entity.type
_entity.pdbx_description
1 polymer ?
#
loop_
_entity_poly.entity_id
_entity_poly.type
_entity_poly.pdbx_seq_one_letter_code
_entity_poly.pdbx_strand_id
1 'polypeptide(L)'
;MYHSCRPNAVYMFIGRTLVVTALCHIANFDDVRVTYTDITQPRSVRRKFLKDQYFFDCNCEECTEDPLNLEKLKSHSPCCPECQNLVDVNKCMSCNK
;
A
#
# COMPACT_ATOMS: atom_id res chain seq x y z
N MET A 1 9.86 9.26 -12.75
CA MET A 1 8.84 8.88 -11.75
C MET A 1 8.70 7.37 -11.78
N TYR A 2 8.83 6.70 -10.63
CA TYR A 2 8.68 5.25 -10.55
C TYR A 2 7.35 4.86 -9.92
N HIS A 3 6.92 3.62 -10.18
CA HIS A 3 5.78 3.05 -9.50
C HIS A 3 6.11 2.70 -8.05
N SER A 4 5.24 3.04 -7.10
CA SER A 4 5.19 2.41 -5.79
C SER A 4 3.74 2.26 -5.34
N CYS A 5 3.41 1.13 -4.74
CA CYS A 5 2.09 0.93 -4.14
C CYS A 5 1.94 1.65 -2.79
N ARG A 6 3.08 2.10 -2.22
CA ARG A 6 3.17 3.11 -1.15
C ARG A 6 3.86 4.36 -1.73
N PRO A 7 3.11 5.24 -2.40
CA PRO A 7 3.69 6.39 -3.06
C PRO A 7 4.13 7.45 -2.04
N ASN A 8 5.04 8.34 -2.45
CA ASN A 8 5.38 9.57 -1.72
C ASN A 8 4.90 10.84 -2.44
N ALA A 9 4.27 10.68 -3.61
CA ALA A 9 3.59 11.74 -4.34
C ALA A 9 2.31 11.22 -5.00
N VAL A 10 1.34 12.11 -5.18
CA VAL A 10 0.11 11.85 -5.93
C VAL A 10 0.11 12.72 -7.19
N TYR A 11 -0.57 12.27 -8.24
CA TYR A 11 -0.79 13.09 -9.42
C TYR A 11 -2.27 13.20 -9.76
N MET A 12 -2.60 14.30 -10.42
CA MET A 12 -3.93 14.53 -10.99
C MET A 12 -3.80 15.33 -12.29
N PHE A 13 -4.79 15.18 -13.17
CA PHE A 13 -4.88 15.98 -14.38
C PHE A 13 -5.80 17.17 -14.16
N ILE A 14 -5.32 18.37 -14.47
CA ILE A 14 -6.12 19.59 -14.59
C ILE A 14 -6.14 19.95 -16.08
N GLY A 15 -7.19 19.49 -16.78
CA GLY A 15 -7.23 19.55 -18.24
C GLY A 15 -6.10 18.72 -18.85
N ARG A 16 -5.20 19.36 -19.61
CA ARG A 16 -4.00 18.72 -20.21
C ARG A 16 -2.76 18.81 -19.33
N THR A 17 -2.87 19.43 -18.15
CA THR A 17 -1.73 19.61 -17.24
C THR A 17 -1.70 18.49 -16.23
N LEU A 18 -0.58 17.76 -16.17
CA LEU A 18 -0.30 16.81 -15.09
C LEU A 18 0.27 17.57 -13.90
N VAL A 19 -0.42 17.56 -12.78
CA VAL A 19 0.02 18.14 -11.51
C VAL A 19 0.46 17.01 -10.59
N VAL A 20 1.67 17.08 -10.07
CA VAL A 20 2.23 16.13 -9.11
C VAL A 20 2.46 16.84 -7.78
N THR A 21 1.87 16.31 -6.71
CA THR A 21 1.93 16.87 -5.37
C THR A 21 2.63 15.88 -4.43
N ALA A 22 3.67 16.34 -3.75
CA ALA A 22 4.36 15.52 -2.75
C ALA A 22 3.47 15.29 -1.52
N LEU A 23 3.48 14.07 -1.00
CA LEU A 23 2.76 13.66 0.23
C LEU A 23 3.66 13.74 1.47
N CYS A 24 4.97 13.81 1.27
CA CYS A 24 5.98 14.00 2.30
C CYS A 24 7.19 14.72 1.72
N HIS A 25 8.20 15.01 2.54
CA HIS A 25 9.46 15.57 2.06
C HIS A 25 10.16 14.59 1.10
N ILE A 26 10.56 15.08 -0.07
CA ILE A 26 11.28 14.32 -1.09
C ILE A 26 12.58 15.07 -1.37
N ALA A 27 13.73 14.42 -1.16
CA ALA A 27 15.03 15.07 -1.28
C ALA A 27 15.44 15.32 -2.74
N ASN A 28 15.12 14.39 -3.64
CA ASN A 28 15.44 14.48 -5.06
C ASN A 28 14.23 14.07 -5.92
N PHE A 29 14.07 14.69 -7.09
CA PHE A 29 13.03 14.31 -8.05
C PHE A 29 13.11 12.85 -8.52
N ASP A 30 14.30 12.24 -8.51
CA ASP A 30 14.48 10.82 -8.86
C ASP A 30 13.81 9.88 -7.83
N ASP A 31 13.62 10.34 -6.59
CA ASP A 31 12.96 9.60 -5.52
C ASP A 31 11.43 9.69 -5.57
N VAL A 32 10.86 10.40 -6.57
CA VAL A 32 9.41 10.55 -6.72
C VAL A 32 8.79 9.22 -7.17
N ARG A 33 7.90 8.72 -6.31
CA ARG A 33 7.16 7.47 -6.45
C ARG A 33 5.66 7.74 -6.42
N VAL A 34 4.98 7.36 -7.50
CA VAL A 34 3.52 7.52 -7.67
C VAL A 34 2.88 6.15 -7.92
N THR A 35 1.56 6.07 -7.81
CA THR A 35 0.83 4.83 -8.11
C THR A 35 0.28 4.82 -9.54
N TYR A 36 0.47 3.71 -10.27
CA TYR A 36 -0.07 3.51 -11.64
C TYR A 36 -1.33 2.65 -11.68
N THR A 37 -1.69 2.04 -10.56
CA THR A 37 -2.83 1.14 -10.39
C THR A 37 -3.66 1.63 -9.21
N ASP A 38 -4.88 1.13 -9.07
CA ASP A 38 -5.67 1.31 -7.86
C ASP A 38 -5.02 0.55 -6.68
N ILE A 39 -4.66 1.27 -5.60
CA ILE A 39 -4.04 0.69 -4.39
C ILE A 39 -5.03 -0.11 -3.54
N THR A 40 -6.34 0.08 -3.72
CA THR A 40 -7.37 -0.66 -3.00
C THR A 40 -7.51 -2.09 -3.49
N GLN A 41 -6.95 -2.40 -4.66
CA GLN A 41 -6.97 -3.74 -5.24
C GLN A 41 -6.00 -4.70 -4.54
N PRO A 42 -6.33 -6.00 -4.49
CA PRO A 42 -5.42 -7.02 -3.96
C PRO A 42 -4.05 -7.01 -4.66
N ARG A 43 -3.00 -7.39 -3.92
CA ARG A 43 -1.62 -7.44 -4.42
C ARG A 43 -1.49 -8.21 -5.74
N SER A 44 -2.19 -9.34 -5.88
CA SER A 44 -2.19 -10.17 -7.10
C SER A 44 -2.74 -9.41 -8.31
N VAL A 45 -3.86 -8.69 -8.13
CA VAL A 45 -4.50 -7.86 -9.16
C VAL A 45 -3.57 -6.72 -9.59
N ARG A 46 -2.98 -6.02 -8.61
CA ARG A 46 -2.01 -4.94 -8.88
C ARG A 46 -0.80 -5.43 -9.67
N ARG A 47 -0.18 -6.55 -9.26
CA ARG A 47 1.00 -7.10 -9.96
C ARG A 47 0.66 -7.56 -11.38
N LYS A 48 -0.50 -8.20 -11.57
CA LYS A 48 -0.97 -8.60 -12.90
C LYS A 48 -1.15 -7.38 -13.81
N PHE A 49 -1.85 -6.35 -13.33
CA PHE A 49 -2.06 -5.12 -14.11
C PHE A 49 -0.75 -4.44 -14.50
N LEU A 50 0.19 -4.29 -13.56
CA LEU A 50 1.49 -3.68 -13.83
C LEU A 50 2.33 -4.50 -14.82
N LYS A 51 2.28 -5.83 -14.73
CA LYS A 51 2.95 -6.71 -15.68
C LYS A 51 2.35 -6.63 -17.07
N ASP A 52 1.02 -6.61 -17.17
CA ASP A 52 0.30 -6.62 -18.45
C ASP A 52 0.33 -5.26 -19.15
N GLN A 53 0.32 -4.15 -18.42
CA GLN A 53 0.23 -2.79 -18.98
C GLN A 53 1.56 -2.03 -18.99
N TYR A 54 2.45 -2.33 -18.06
CA TYR A 54 3.72 -1.62 -17.87
C TYR A 54 4.94 -2.55 -17.98
N PHE A 55 4.74 -3.85 -18.20
CA PHE A 55 5.79 -4.83 -18.51
C PHE A 55 6.90 -4.96 -17.45
N PHE A 56 6.56 -4.77 -16.17
CA PHE A 56 7.48 -5.01 -15.06
C PHE A 56 6.81 -5.73 -13.88
N ASP A 57 7.62 -6.45 -13.09
CA ASP A 57 7.18 -7.03 -11.83
C ASP A 57 7.41 -6.02 -10.68
N CYS A 58 6.33 -5.62 -10.01
CA CYS A 58 6.42 -4.65 -8.91
C CYS A 58 7.05 -5.28 -7.66
N ASN A 59 8.17 -4.70 -7.22
CA ASN A 59 8.95 -5.09 -6.04
C ASN A 59 9.06 -3.96 -5.01
N CYS A 60 8.07 -3.06 -4.95
CA CYS A 60 8.02 -2.05 -3.88
C CYS A 60 7.76 -2.70 -2.50
N GLU A 61 8.00 -1.94 -1.43
CA GLU A 61 7.82 -2.36 -0.03
C GLU A 61 6.51 -3.13 0.20
N GLU A 62 5.37 -2.58 -0.24
CA GLU A 62 4.04 -3.22 -0.11
C GLU A 62 3.87 -4.55 -0.87
N CYS A 63 4.66 -4.76 -1.93
CA CYS A 63 4.60 -5.98 -2.74
C CYS A 63 5.59 -7.04 -2.27
N THR A 64 6.69 -6.64 -1.62
CA THR A 64 7.71 -7.53 -1.07
C THR A 64 7.42 -7.95 0.37
N GLU A 65 6.60 -7.19 1.10
CA GLU A 65 6.28 -7.47 2.49
C GLU A 65 5.41 -8.74 2.64
N ASP A 66 5.62 -9.48 3.74
CA ASP A 66 4.81 -10.65 4.08
C ASP A 66 3.36 -10.22 4.35
N PRO A 67 2.36 -10.73 3.61
CA PRO A 67 0.97 -10.41 3.87
C PRO A 67 0.48 -10.88 5.26
N LEU A 68 1.22 -11.78 5.92
CA LEU A 68 0.96 -12.24 7.29
C LEU A 68 1.73 -11.43 8.35
N ASN A 69 2.30 -10.28 8.00
CA ASN A 69 2.95 -9.40 8.96
C ASN A 69 1.94 -8.94 10.04
N LEU A 70 2.03 -9.58 11.21
CA LEU A 70 1.13 -9.38 12.35
C LEU A 70 1.12 -7.94 12.86
N GLU A 71 2.25 -7.23 12.84
CA GLU A 71 2.34 -5.83 13.28
C GLU A 71 1.45 -4.93 12.40
N LYS A 72 1.49 -5.14 11.08
CA LYS A 72 0.71 -4.36 10.11
C LYS A 72 -0.76 -4.77 10.09
N LEU A 73 -1.06 -6.05 10.32
CA LEU A 73 -2.43 -6.51 10.54
C LEU A 73 -3.02 -5.82 11.77
N LYS A 74 -2.28 -5.72 12.88
CA LYS A 74 -2.74 -5.03 14.09
C LYS A 74 -2.99 -3.54 13.88
N SER A 75 -2.20 -2.86 13.04
CA SER A 75 -2.38 -1.42 12.80
C SER A 75 -3.63 -1.07 11.97
N HIS A 76 -4.15 -2.01 11.19
CA HIS A 76 -5.30 -1.78 10.29
C HIS A 76 -6.53 -2.64 10.61
N SER A 77 -6.44 -3.54 11.60
CA SER A 77 -7.51 -4.46 11.96
C SER A 77 -7.98 -4.24 13.40
N PRO A 78 -9.22 -4.62 13.73
CA PRO A 78 -9.70 -4.56 15.11
C PRO A 78 -8.80 -5.35 16.05
N CYS A 79 -8.27 -4.66 17.06
CA CYS A 79 -7.48 -5.26 18.13
C CYS A 79 -8.30 -5.38 19.41
N CYS A 80 -8.05 -6.44 20.17
CA CYS A 80 -8.62 -6.65 21.49
C CYS A 80 -8.11 -5.57 22.47
N PRO A 81 -9.00 -4.89 23.22
CA PRO A 81 -8.60 -3.83 24.14
C PRO A 81 -7.79 -4.34 25.34
N GLU A 82 -7.94 -5.60 25.74
CA GLU A 82 -7.23 -6.16 26.90
C GLU A 82 -5.79 -6.59 26.58
N CYS A 83 -5.54 -7.16 25.39
CA CYS A 83 -4.27 -7.81 25.08
C CYS A 83 -3.63 -7.37 23.75
N GLN A 84 -4.24 -6.41 23.04
CA GLN A 84 -3.72 -5.83 21.79
C GLN A 84 -3.43 -6.86 20.69
N ASN A 85 -4.17 -7.97 20.67
CA ASN A 85 -4.10 -9.00 19.63
C ASN A 85 -5.32 -8.93 18.70
N LEU A 86 -5.19 -9.55 17.52
CA LEU A 86 -6.22 -9.54 16.49
C LEU A 86 -7.51 -10.23 16.95
N VAL A 87 -8.64 -9.70 16.48
CA VAL A 87 -9.98 -10.27 16.70
C VAL A 87 -10.46 -10.93 15.41
N ASP A 88 -10.92 -12.17 15.52
CA ASP A 88 -11.55 -12.92 14.42
C ASP A 88 -13.04 -13.13 14.70
N VAL A 89 -13.92 -12.66 13.81
CA VAL A 89 -15.40 -12.81 13.90
C VAL A 89 -16.01 -12.46 15.28
N ASN A 90 -15.37 -11.54 16.04
CA ASN A 90 -15.70 -11.12 17.42
C ASN A 90 -15.09 -11.94 18.57
N LYS A 91 -14.09 -12.79 18.33
CA LYS A 91 -13.28 -13.41 19.39
C LYS A 91 -11.83 -13.03 19.26
N CYS A 92 -11.21 -12.64 20.37
CA CYS A 92 -9.78 -12.41 20.39
C CYS A 92 -9.02 -13.71 20.13
N MET A 93 -8.10 -13.71 19.16
CA MET A 93 -7.30 -14.89 18.79
C MET A 93 -6.32 -15.33 19.88
N SER A 94 -6.10 -14.51 20.92
CA SER A 94 -5.15 -14.82 22.02
C SER A 94 -5.83 -15.10 23.36
N CYS A 95 -6.88 -14.37 23.73
CA CYS A 95 -7.59 -14.60 24.99
C CYS A 95 -8.92 -15.34 24.85
N ASN A 96 -9.38 -15.63 23.63
CA ASN A 96 -10.64 -16.32 23.31
C ASN A 96 -11.90 -15.68 23.95
N LYS A 97 -11.80 -14.43 24.38
CA LYS A 97 -12.90 -13.60 24.84
C LYS A 97 -13.51 -12.80 23.69
#